data_AF-A0A8C5M4K3-F1
#
_entry.id   AF-A0A8C5M4K3-F1
#
_cell.length_a   1.000
_cell.length_b   1.000
_cell.length_c   1.000
_cell.angle_alpha   90.00
_cell.angle_beta   90.00
_cell.angle_gamma   90.00
#
_symmetry.space_group_name_H-M   'P 1'
#
loop_
_entity.id
_entity.type
_entity.pdbx_description
1 polymer ?
#
loop_
_entity_poly.entity_id
_entity_poly.type
_entity_poly.pdbx_seq_one_letter_code
_entity_poly.pdbx_strand_id
1 'polypeptide(L)'
;MDPDEAAEWCKAQGGQLELSVVMDIPVGTWAEEQIRLAVAALAPDQRGFLADIKVNPETSHTYVLFEWRKGVPVCFQDVSIQLTDDVEVRLIQPSKPRGDSANIPASSPLAMIGPEFIAAIGDLVVKCQRAHPSYISFGYRKLEKFSGNLPTPAGEETFEEWVEQAMQALDEWDVSEAQKKQRITESLKGPASEAVRNLKLSKRDCTALDYLNILQEVFGRTEKAAELMYQYEHTYQKRGEKMTEYMRRLDKILYQVLLKKGTDPTTVDQVRMRQILKGALPLDPVMLQLRTREGNKELNY
;
A
#
# COMPACT_ATOMS: atom_id res chain seq x y z
N MET A 1 13.99 18.63 24.60
CA MET A 1 13.45 17.52 25.41
C MET A 1 14.56 17.06 26.31
N ASP A 2 14.28 16.80 27.58
CA ASP A 2 15.25 16.24 28.53
C ASP A 2 15.06 14.71 28.68
N PRO A 3 16.03 13.99 29.30
CA PRO A 3 15.96 12.53 29.46
C PRO A 3 14.74 12.01 30.24
N ASP A 4 14.20 12.81 31.16
CA ASP A 4 13.04 12.42 31.98
C ASP A 4 11.74 12.58 31.17
N GLU A 5 11.59 13.69 30.43
CA GLU A 5 10.52 13.90 29.44
C GLU A 5 10.55 12.80 28.35
N ALA A 6 11.74 12.42 27.89
CA ALA A 6 11.92 11.32 26.93
C ALA A 6 11.49 9.95 27.52
N ALA A 7 11.73 9.71 28.81
CA ALA A 7 11.31 8.48 29.49
C ALA A 7 9.80 8.41 29.69
N GLU A 8 9.15 9.52 30.04
CA GLU A 8 7.69 9.61 30.10
C GLU A 8 7.06 9.38 28.73
N TRP A 9 7.62 10.00 27.68
CA TRP A 9 7.15 9.84 26.31
C TRP A 9 7.31 8.40 25.81
N CYS A 10 8.47 7.78 26.05
CA CYS A 10 8.72 6.38 25.71
C CYS A 10 7.71 5.43 26.39
N LYS A 11 7.45 5.63 27.68
CA LYS A 11 6.45 4.84 28.43
C LYS A 11 5.03 5.04 27.91
N ALA A 12 4.65 6.27 27.55
CA ALA A 12 3.34 6.58 27.00
C ALA A 12 3.08 5.84 25.67
N GLN A 13 4.15 5.61 24.88
CA GLN A 13 4.10 4.84 23.64
C GLN A 13 4.26 3.32 23.85
N GLY A 14 4.31 2.86 25.10
CA GLY A 14 4.48 1.44 25.45
C GLY A 14 5.87 0.87 25.15
N GLY A 15 6.87 1.74 24.92
CA GLY A 15 8.23 1.36 24.56
C GLY A 15 9.10 0.96 25.74
N GLN A 16 10.19 0.26 25.44
CA GLN A 16 11.19 -0.15 26.44
C GLN A 16 12.34 0.86 26.51
N LEU A 17 12.54 1.48 27.69
CA LEU A 17 13.57 2.52 27.91
C LEU A 17 14.99 2.09 27.48
N GLU A 18 15.35 0.82 27.66
CA GLU A 18 16.69 0.28 27.32
C GLU A 18 16.89 0.08 25.82
N LEU A 19 15.80 0.11 25.07
CA LEU A 19 15.75 -0.13 23.65
C LEU A 19 15.32 1.12 22.88
N SER A 20 15.14 2.24 23.56
CA SER A 20 14.64 3.48 22.97
C SER A 20 15.67 4.60 23.01
N VAL A 21 15.72 5.39 21.93
CA VAL A 21 16.53 6.61 21.84
C VAL A 21 15.69 7.69 21.20
N VAL A 22 15.76 8.90 21.75
CA VAL A 22 15.16 10.08 21.13
C VAL A 22 16.22 10.83 20.34
N MET A 23 15.93 11.13 19.07
CA MET A 23 16.72 12.04 18.25
C MET A 23 16.13 13.43 18.31
N ASP A 24 16.94 14.41 18.64
CA ASP A 24 16.62 15.84 18.59
C ASP A 24 17.24 16.43 17.32
N ILE A 25 16.38 16.62 16.32
CA ILE A 25 16.76 17.14 15.00
C ILE A 25 16.51 18.66 15.00
N PRO A 26 17.56 19.48 14.81
CA PRO A 26 17.41 20.93 14.81
C PRO A 26 16.62 21.43 13.59
N VAL A 27 15.75 22.42 13.86
CA VAL A 27 14.97 23.29 12.97
C VAL A 27 14.79 22.89 11.50
N GLY A 28 13.54 22.62 11.11
CA GLY A 28 12.96 22.90 9.79
C GLY A 28 13.58 22.23 8.55
N THR A 29 14.55 21.33 8.73
CA THR A 29 15.32 20.76 7.62
C THR A 29 14.68 19.50 7.03
N TRP A 30 13.81 18.81 7.78
CA TRP A 30 13.24 17.51 7.38
C TRP A 30 11.72 17.48 7.60
N ALA A 31 10.97 17.21 6.53
CA ALA A 31 9.57 16.83 6.60
C ALA A 31 9.42 15.44 7.25
N GLU A 32 8.26 15.15 7.84
CA GLU A 32 7.92 13.87 8.48
C GLU A 32 8.23 12.65 7.58
N GLU A 33 8.04 12.78 6.27
CA GLU A 33 8.35 11.75 5.28
C GLU A 33 9.86 11.52 5.13
N GLN A 34 10.67 12.58 5.17
CA GLN A 34 12.13 12.48 5.10
C GLN A 34 12.67 11.79 6.36
N ILE A 35 12.08 12.08 7.52
CA ILE A 35 12.41 11.43 8.79
C ILE A 35 12.11 9.93 8.69
N ARG A 36 10.90 9.56 8.21
CA ARG A 36 10.53 8.14 8.01
C ARG A 36 11.44 7.40 7.03
N LEU A 37 11.87 8.07 5.96
CA LEU A 37 12.79 7.48 4.99
C LEU A 37 14.20 7.29 5.56
N ALA A 38 14.72 8.26 6.32
CA ALA A 38 15.98 8.08 7.06
C ALA A 38 15.87 6.95 8.09
N VAL A 39 14.77 6.86 8.84
CA VAL A 39 14.51 5.76 9.78
C VAL A 39 14.63 4.40 9.08
N ALA A 40 13.98 4.24 7.92
CA ALA A 40 14.02 2.99 7.17
C ALA A 40 15.43 2.63 6.68
N ALA A 41 16.24 3.65 6.32
CA ALA A 41 17.62 3.47 5.89
C ALA A 41 18.58 3.16 7.06
N LEU A 42 18.30 3.69 8.26
CA LEU A 42 19.09 3.46 9.48
C LEU A 42 18.84 2.07 10.10
N ALA A 43 17.76 1.39 9.71
CA ALA A 43 17.39 0.06 10.19
C ALA A 43 17.20 -0.95 9.02
N PRO A 44 18.25 -1.23 8.23
CA PRO A 44 18.15 -2.08 7.03
C PRO A 44 17.71 -3.52 7.34
N ASP A 45 17.94 -3.99 8.58
CA ASP A 45 17.51 -5.31 9.05
C ASP A 45 16.12 -5.32 9.70
N GLN A 46 15.36 -4.22 9.63
CA GLN A 46 14.03 -4.05 10.26
C GLN A 46 13.97 -4.32 11.78
N ARG A 47 15.09 -4.11 12.47
CA ARG A 47 15.18 -4.31 13.93
C ARG A 47 14.89 -3.05 14.74
N GLY A 48 14.94 -1.87 14.13
CA GLY A 48 14.54 -0.60 14.73
C GLY A 48 13.31 -0.04 14.03
N PHE A 49 12.41 0.60 14.76
CA PHE A 49 11.21 1.23 14.21
C PHE A 49 11.02 2.62 14.82
N LEU A 50 10.37 3.48 14.04
CA LEU A 50 9.88 4.77 14.50
C LEU A 50 8.67 4.55 15.41
N ALA A 51 8.80 4.88 16.68
CA ALA A 51 7.71 4.76 17.64
C ALA A 51 6.80 5.99 17.58
N ASP A 52 7.36 7.20 17.54
CA ASP A 52 6.59 8.45 17.51
C ASP A 52 7.42 9.67 17.05
N ILE A 53 6.75 10.74 16.62
CA ILE A 53 7.37 12.03 16.25
C ILE A 53 6.65 13.17 16.98
N LYS A 54 7.40 14.01 17.68
CA LYS A 54 6.89 15.22 18.36
C LYS A 54 7.60 16.46 17.81
N VAL A 55 6.84 17.41 17.28
CA VAL A 55 7.36 18.70 16.85
C VAL A 55 7.13 19.73 17.95
N ASN A 56 8.19 20.42 18.37
CA ASN A 56 8.05 21.56 19.27
C ASN A 56 7.85 22.84 18.44
N PRO A 57 6.66 23.47 18.47
CA PRO A 57 6.36 24.64 17.65
C PRO A 57 7.13 25.91 18.10
N GLU A 58 7.59 25.98 19.34
CA GLU A 58 8.31 27.14 19.88
C GLU A 58 9.79 27.12 19.49
N THR A 59 10.41 25.94 19.51
CA THR A 59 11.82 25.78 19.14
C THR A 59 12.02 25.33 17.69
N SER A 60 10.95 24.92 17.00
CA SER A 60 10.99 24.26 15.68
C SER A 60 11.82 22.97 15.63
N HIS A 61 12.15 22.40 16.80
CA HIS A 61 12.85 21.12 16.89
C HIS A 61 11.89 19.97 16.59
N THR A 62 12.41 18.94 15.91
CA THR A 62 11.68 17.70 15.70
C THR A 62 12.32 16.60 16.52
N TYR A 63 11.54 16.04 17.45
CA TYR A 63 11.93 14.91 18.27
C TYR A 63 11.40 13.63 17.65
N VAL A 64 12.26 12.63 17.52
CA VAL A 64 11.95 11.35 16.90
C VAL A 64 12.27 10.25 17.88
N LEU A 65 11.26 9.50 18.33
CA LEU A 65 11.44 8.37 19.24
C LEU A 65 11.68 7.10 18.42
N PHE A 66 12.86 6.51 18.60
CA PHE A 66 13.23 5.24 18.01
C PHE A 66 13.19 4.13 19.04
N GLU A 67 12.77 2.93 18.62
CA GLU A 67 12.83 1.73 19.44
C GLU A 67 13.40 0.54 18.65
N TRP A 68 14.26 -0.25 19.30
CA TRP A 68 14.87 -1.45 18.73
C TRP A 68 14.31 -2.73 19.36
N ARG A 69 14.14 -3.79 18.56
CA ARG A 69 13.71 -5.10 19.04
C ARG A 69 14.81 -5.90 19.73
N LYS A 70 16.09 -5.59 19.44
CA LYS A 70 17.26 -6.33 19.93
C LYS A 70 18.47 -5.41 20.11
N GLY A 71 18.46 -4.64 21.19
CA GLY A 71 19.57 -3.75 21.59
C GLY A 71 19.73 -2.52 20.71
N VAL A 72 20.10 -1.40 21.33
CA VAL A 72 20.39 -0.14 20.62
C VAL A 72 21.79 -0.23 19.98
N PRO A 73 21.95 0.04 18.67
CA PRO A 73 23.25 0.06 18.02
C PRO A 73 24.20 1.08 18.68
N VAL A 74 25.49 0.79 18.68
CA VAL A 74 26.50 1.59 19.42
C VAL A 74 26.54 3.05 18.98
N CYS A 75 26.33 3.36 17.69
CA CYS A 75 26.28 4.74 17.20
C CYS A 75 25.11 5.55 17.78
N PHE A 76 24.07 4.89 18.30
CA PHE A 76 22.96 5.54 18.97
C PHE A 76 23.14 5.61 20.49
N GLN A 77 24.30 5.20 21.02
CA GLN A 77 24.67 5.32 22.43
C GLN A 77 25.55 6.57 22.69
N ASP A 78 26.00 7.23 21.62
CA ASP A 78 26.74 8.50 21.69
C ASP A 78 25.81 9.71 21.98
N VAL A 79 26.41 10.89 22.18
CA VAL A 79 25.68 12.13 22.50
C VAL A 79 25.10 12.79 21.24
N SER A 80 25.71 12.60 20.09
CA SER A 80 25.25 13.12 18.80
C SER A 80 25.70 12.22 17.64
N ILE A 81 25.01 12.35 16.50
CA ILE A 81 25.36 11.70 15.24
C ILE A 81 25.27 12.69 14.08
N GLN A 82 26.20 12.58 13.13
CA GLN A 82 26.18 13.36 11.91
C GLN A 82 25.29 12.66 10.88
N LEU A 83 24.14 13.25 10.53
CA LEU A 83 23.25 12.70 9.50
C LEU A 83 23.62 13.18 8.09
N THR A 84 24.08 14.42 7.97
CA THR A 84 24.59 15.03 6.72
C THR A 84 25.72 16.00 7.06
N ASP A 85 26.44 16.49 6.04
CA ASP A 85 27.53 17.47 6.22
C ASP A 85 27.10 18.72 7.02
N ASP A 86 25.82 19.09 6.94
CA ASP A 86 25.25 20.29 7.59
C ASP A 86 24.33 19.98 8.79
N VAL A 87 24.02 18.70 9.08
CA VAL A 87 23.05 18.32 10.11
C VAL A 87 23.65 17.35 11.12
N GLU A 88 23.96 17.88 12.29
CA GLU A 88 24.27 17.12 13.50
C GLU A 88 22.99 16.95 14.34
N VAL A 89 22.70 15.71 14.72
CA VAL A 89 21.52 15.34 15.51
C VAL A 89 21.96 14.94 16.90
N ARG A 90 21.29 15.49 17.91
CA ARG A 90 21.55 15.14 19.30
C ARG A 90 20.76 13.90 19.69
N LEU A 91 21.39 13.00 20.42
CA LEU A 91 20.76 11.78 20.94
C LEU A 91 20.44 11.94 22.42
N ILE A 92 19.23 11.54 22.80
CA ILE A 92 18.70 11.61 24.16
C ILE A 92 18.29 10.21 24.58
N GLN A 93 18.98 9.68 25.60
CA GLN A 93 18.64 8.39 26.21
C GLN A 93 17.52 8.60 27.25
N PRO A 94 16.40 7.87 27.16
CA PRO A 94 15.37 7.88 28.20
C PRO A 94 15.96 7.47 29.56
N SER A 95 15.70 8.27 30.61
CA SER A 95 16.20 7.98 31.96
C SER A 95 15.57 6.70 32.55
N LYS A 96 16.38 5.86 33.19
CA LYS A 96 15.86 4.73 33.99
C LYS A 96 15.32 5.26 35.33
N PRO A 97 14.20 4.73 35.84
CA PRO A 97 13.79 5.01 37.22
C PRO A 97 14.92 4.56 38.16
N ARG A 98 15.36 5.46 39.06
CA ARG A 98 16.36 5.16 40.08
C ARG A 98 15.83 4.05 41.00
N GLY A 99 16.20 2.81 40.69
CA GLY A 99 16.25 1.70 41.64
C GLY A 99 17.72 1.45 41.98
N ASP A 100 18.05 1.50 43.26
CA ASP A 100 19.40 1.22 43.76
C ASP A 100 19.88 -0.17 43.31
N SER A 101 20.97 -0.24 42.56
CA SER A 101 22.17 -1.06 42.85
C SER A 101 22.99 -1.43 41.60
N ALA A 102 24.29 -1.15 41.74
CA ALA A 102 25.46 -1.90 41.23
C ALA A 102 25.77 -2.00 39.72
N ASN A 103 26.86 -1.30 39.36
CA ASN A 103 27.96 -1.68 38.46
C ASN A 103 27.79 -2.93 37.58
N ILE A 104 27.90 -2.71 36.26
CA ILE A 104 28.40 -3.70 35.29
C ILE A 104 29.42 -2.97 34.38
N PRO A 105 30.62 -3.53 34.13
CA PRO A 105 31.70 -2.82 33.46
C PRO A 105 31.47 -2.69 31.95
N ALA A 106 31.98 -1.58 31.40
CA ALA A 106 32.10 -1.36 29.98
C ALA A 106 32.98 -2.43 29.32
N SER A 107 32.46 -3.09 28.30
CA SER A 107 33.26 -3.84 27.33
C SER A 107 32.78 -3.53 25.91
N SER A 108 33.58 -2.77 25.17
CA SER A 108 33.49 -2.64 23.72
C SER A 108 33.68 -4.00 23.04
N PRO A 109 33.16 -4.14 21.81
CA PRO A 109 34.08 -4.33 20.69
C PRO A 109 33.91 -3.19 19.68
N LEU A 110 35.04 -2.58 19.29
CA LEU A 110 35.09 -1.74 18.08
C LEU A 110 34.80 -2.63 16.87
N ALA A 111 33.63 -2.46 16.25
CA ALA A 111 33.47 -2.64 14.82
C ALA A 111 33.51 -1.25 14.20
N MET A 112 34.68 -0.86 13.71
CA MET A 112 34.91 0.42 13.05
C MET A 112 34.04 0.45 11.78
N ILE A 113 32.96 1.22 11.81
CA ILE A 113 32.16 1.50 10.61
C ILE A 113 33.02 2.41 9.74
N GLY A 114 33.48 1.88 8.61
CA GLY A 114 34.35 2.59 7.68
C GLY A 114 33.63 3.71 6.91
N PRO A 115 34.39 4.58 6.23
CA PRO A 115 33.88 5.71 5.43
C PRO A 115 32.85 5.30 4.35
N GLU A 116 32.74 4.01 4.01
CA GLU A 116 31.74 3.48 3.08
C GLU A 116 30.29 3.62 3.59
N PHE A 117 30.04 3.52 4.91
CA PHE A 117 28.69 3.69 5.46
C PHE A 117 28.24 5.15 5.45
N ILE A 118 29.16 6.06 5.79
CA ILE A 118 28.92 7.50 5.73
C ILE A 118 28.76 7.94 4.27
N ALA A 119 29.56 7.39 3.35
CA ALA A 119 29.40 7.61 1.92
C ALA A 119 28.07 7.06 1.38
N ALA A 120 27.60 5.89 1.86
CA ALA A 120 26.30 5.33 1.45
C ALA A 120 25.11 6.19 1.91
N ILE A 121 25.20 6.79 3.11
CA ILE A 121 24.21 7.77 3.60
C ILE A 121 24.30 9.05 2.77
N GLY A 122 25.50 9.56 2.50
CA GLY A 122 25.72 10.74 1.65
C GLY A 122 25.18 10.56 0.22
N ASP A 123 25.46 9.43 -0.42
CA ASP A 123 24.95 9.09 -1.76
C ASP A 123 23.42 8.94 -1.79
N LEU A 124 22.82 8.45 -0.70
CA LEU A 124 21.37 8.33 -0.56
C LEU A 124 20.72 9.72 -0.41
N VAL A 125 21.30 10.61 0.40
CA VAL A 125 20.83 11.99 0.57
C VAL A 125 20.93 12.77 -0.74
N VAL A 126 22.03 12.60 -1.47
CA VAL A 126 22.23 13.20 -2.80
C VAL A 126 21.26 12.62 -3.85
N LYS A 127 20.95 11.32 -3.80
CA LYS A 127 19.90 10.71 -4.62
C LYS A 127 18.52 11.26 -4.27
N CYS A 128 18.21 11.48 -2.99
CA CYS A 128 16.95 12.08 -2.54
C CYS A 128 16.81 13.56 -2.93
N GLN A 129 17.92 14.32 -2.98
CA GLN A 129 17.93 15.71 -3.44
C GLN A 129 17.82 15.85 -4.97
N ARG A 130 18.32 14.86 -5.74
CA ARG A 130 18.33 14.90 -7.22
C ARG A 130 17.16 14.15 -7.86
N ALA A 131 16.52 13.22 -7.16
CA ALA A 131 15.40 12.46 -7.70
C ALA A 131 14.08 13.21 -7.50
N HIS A 132 13.46 13.63 -8.60
CA HIS A 132 12.00 13.75 -8.63
C HIS A 132 11.38 12.42 -8.14
N PRO A 133 10.30 12.49 -7.33
CA PRO A 133 9.83 11.37 -6.52
C PRO A 133 9.37 10.23 -7.43
N SER A 134 10.22 9.22 -7.55
CA SER A 134 9.93 7.99 -8.27
C SER A 134 10.30 6.81 -7.38
N TYR A 135 9.30 6.42 -6.59
CA TYR A 135 8.97 5.05 -6.20
C TYR A 135 10.11 4.02 -6.20
N ILE A 136 10.74 3.85 -5.05
CA ILE A 136 11.46 2.63 -4.67
C ILE A 136 10.63 2.07 -3.49
N SER A 137 9.58 1.26 -3.66
CA SER A 137 9.45 -0.11 -4.18
C SER A 137 10.15 -1.18 -3.34
N PHE A 138 9.56 -1.48 -2.19
CA PHE A 138 9.17 -2.87 -1.86
C PHE A 138 7.65 -2.86 -1.69
N GLY A 139 6.91 -3.46 -2.62
CA GLY A 139 5.44 -3.65 -2.52
C GLY A 139 4.53 -2.54 -3.07
N TYR A 140 5.05 -1.55 -3.80
CA TYR A 140 4.21 -0.51 -4.39
C TYR A 140 3.76 -0.86 -5.82
N ARG A 141 2.47 -1.21 -5.98
CA ARG A 141 1.79 -1.15 -7.28
C ARG A 141 1.20 0.25 -7.48
N LYS A 142 1.67 0.96 -8.50
CA LYS A 142 1.09 2.24 -8.93
C LYS A 142 -0.25 1.98 -9.60
N LEU A 143 -1.28 2.74 -9.20
CA LEU A 143 -2.54 2.76 -9.95
C LEU A 143 -2.37 3.55 -11.23
N GLU A 144 -2.86 2.97 -12.33
CA GLU A 144 -2.98 3.64 -13.61
C GLU A 144 -3.98 4.80 -13.56
N LYS A 145 -3.98 5.64 -14.58
CA LYS A 145 -4.82 6.83 -14.60
C LYS A 145 -6.27 6.50 -14.96
N PHE A 146 -7.20 7.16 -14.29
CA PHE A 146 -8.63 7.06 -14.57
C PHE A 146 -9.31 8.43 -14.45
N SER A 147 -9.93 8.90 -15.54
CA SER A 147 -10.69 10.16 -15.54
C SER A 147 -12.19 10.02 -15.41
N GLY A 148 -12.76 8.86 -15.79
CA GLY A 148 -14.21 8.70 -15.93
C GLY A 148 -14.79 9.28 -17.21
N ASN A 149 -13.96 9.72 -18.17
CA ASN A 149 -14.41 10.19 -19.48
C ASN A 149 -14.69 9.02 -20.45
N LEU A 150 -15.70 9.19 -21.30
CA LEU A 150 -16.02 8.27 -22.40
C LEU A 150 -15.97 9.01 -23.75
N PRO A 151 -15.25 8.48 -24.76
CA PRO A 151 -14.41 7.28 -24.72
C PRO A 151 -13.18 7.45 -23.80
N THR A 152 -12.65 6.35 -23.28
CA THR A 152 -11.46 6.35 -22.41
C THR A 152 -10.27 7.01 -23.12
N PRO A 153 -9.65 8.06 -22.53
CA PRO A 153 -8.48 8.70 -23.11
C PRO A 153 -7.29 7.75 -23.28
N ALA A 154 -6.42 8.04 -24.25
CA ALA A 154 -5.22 7.24 -24.45
C ALA A 154 -4.28 7.32 -23.23
N GLY A 155 -3.85 6.15 -22.75
CA GLY A 155 -3.01 6.03 -21.54
C GLY A 155 -3.80 6.08 -20.23
N GLU A 156 -5.14 6.01 -20.29
CA GLU A 156 -6.01 5.81 -19.14
C GLU A 156 -6.75 4.47 -19.24
N GLU A 157 -7.23 3.99 -18.09
CA GLU A 157 -8.00 2.75 -17.99
C GLU A 157 -9.51 3.00 -17.97
N THR A 158 -10.27 1.96 -18.32
CA THR A 158 -11.71 1.92 -18.06
C THR A 158 -11.98 1.83 -16.55
N PHE A 159 -13.19 2.16 -16.12
CA PHE A 159 -13.52 2.08 -14.69
C PHE A 159 -13.38 0.65 -14.17
N GLU A 160 -13.82 -0.35 -14.94
CA GLU A 160 -13.77 -1.77 -14.57
C GLU A 160 -12.33 -2.26 -14.35
N GLU A 161 -11.42 -1.88 -15.24
CA GLU A 161 -10.00 -2.27 -15.14
C GLU A 161 -9.32 -1.55 -13.97
N TRP A 162 -9.58 -0.25 -13.83
CA TRP A 162 -8.97 0.56 -12.78
C TRP A 162 -9.43 0.13 -11.38
N VAL A 163 -10.73 -0.13 -11.18
CA VAL A 163 -11.27 -0.48 -9.85
C VAL A 163 -10.78 -1.85 -9.38
N GLU A 164 -10.61 -2.82 -10.29
CA GLU A 164 -10.02 -4.13 -9.99
C GLU A 164 -8.59 -3.96 -9.46
N GLN A 165 -7.78 -3.13 -10.12
CA GLN A 165 -6.42 -2.81 -9.67
C GLN A 165 -6.42 -2.05 -8.34
N ALA A 166 -7.35 -1.11 -8.15
CA ALA A 166 -7.45 -0.34 -6.93
C ALA A 166 -7.83 -1.20 -5.72
N MET A 167 -8.76 -2.15 -5.90
CA MET A 167 -9.14 -3.10 -4.84
C MET A 167 -7.98 -4.00 -4.46
N GLN A 168 -7.27 -4.56 -5.43
CA GLN A 168 -6.09 -5.38 -5.17
C GLN A 168 -4.99 -4.57 -4.46
N ALA A 169 -4.73 -3.35 -4.93
CA ALA A 169 -3.71 -2.49 -4.34
C ALA A 169 -4.06 -2.09 -2.89
N LEU A 170 -5.34 -1.88 -2.56
CA LEU A 170 -5.75 -1.56 -1.19
C LEU A 170 -5.49 -2.69 -0.19
N ASP A 171 -5.60 -3.95 -0.64
CA ASP A 171 -5.30 -5.15 0.13
C ASP A 171 -3.79 -5.32 0.32
N GLU A 172 -3.02 -5.07 -0.73
CA GLU A 172 -1.55 -5.22 -0.72
C GLU A 172 -0.81 -4.06 -0.04
N TRP A 173 -1.37 -2.84 -0.04
CA TRP A 173 -0.71 -1.68 0.53
C TRP A 173 -0.68 -1.71 2.06
N ASP A 174 0.51 -1.95 2.61
CA ASP A 174 0.82 -1.80 4.04
C ASP A 174 1.25 -0.35 4.37
N VAL A 175 0.33 0.60 4.19
CA VAL A 175 0.55 2.03 4.44
C VAL A 175 -0.65 2.66 5.14
N SER A 176 -0.46 3.86 5.70
CA SER A 176 -1.53 4.59 6.40
C SER A 176 -2.74 4.87 5.49
N GLU A 177 -3.93 4.97 6.08
CA GLU A 177 -5.17 5.36 5.36
C GLU A 177 -5.01 6.69 4.61
N ALA A 178 -4.25 7.65 5.16
CA ALA A 178 -3.95 8.91 4.50
C ALA A 178 -3.20 8.70 3.17
N GLN A 179 -2.18 7.84 3.18
CA GLN A 179 -1.40 7.50 1.99
C GLN A 179 -2.23 6.69 0.98
N LYS A 180 -3.08 5.76 1.42
CA LYS A 180 -4.02 5.05 0.53
C LYS A 180 -4.95 6.03 -0.19
N LYS A 181 -5.56 6.95 0.56
CA LYS A 181 -6.42 8.02 0.02
C LYS A 181 -5.68 8.94 -0.96
N GLN A 182 -4.44 9.30 -0.65
CA GLN A 182 -3.60 10.12 -1.51
C GLN A 182 -3.32 9.40 -2.83
N ARG A 183 -2.84 8.15 -2.78
CA ARG A 183 -2.50 7.34 -3.96
C ARG A 183 -3.69 7.13 -4.89
N ILE A 184 -4.88 6.84 -4.33
CA ILE A 184 -6.12 6.82 -5.12
C ILE A 184 -6.33 8.19 -5.77
N THR A 185 -6.32 9.28 -5.00
CA THR A 185 -6.55 10.63 -5.53
C THR A 185 -5.57 11.01 -6.65
N GLU A 186 -4.30 10.60 -6.55
CA GLU A 186 -3.26 10.87 -7.57
C GLU A 186 -3.52 10.17 -8.90
N SER A 187 -4.15 9.00 -8.86
CA SER A 187 -4.51 8.23 -10.05
C SER A 187 -5.75 8.79 -10.76
N LEU A 188 -6.61 9.52 -10.05
CA LEU A 188 -7.84 10.09 -10.58
C LEU A 188 -7.61 11.39 -11.35
N LYS A 189 -8.41 11.60 -12.39
CA LYS A 189 -8.49 12.82 -13.21
C LYS A 189 -9.94 13.19 -13.48
N GLY A 190 -10.16 14.35 -14.08
CA GLY A 190 -11.46 14.76 -14.63
C GLY A 190 -12.67 14.53 -13.69
N PRO A 191 -13.80 14.03 -14.24
CA PRO A 191 -15.01 13.70 -13.46
C PRO A 191 -14.77 12.79 -12.25
N ALA A 192 -13.86 11.82 -12.36
CA ALA A 192 -13.57 10.91 -11.25
C ALA A 192 -12.95 11.61 -10.05
N SER A 193 -12.04 12.57 -10.28
CA SER A 193 -11.47 13.41 -9.23
C SER A 193 -12.51 14.31 -8.58
N GLU A 194 -13.48 14.80 -9.37
CA GLU A 194 -14.58 15.63 -8.88
C GLU A 194 -15.54 14.85 -7.96
N ALA A 195 -15.91 13.63 -8.32
CA ALA A 195 -16.75 12.76 -7.49
C ALA A 195 -16.16 12.55 -6.09
N VAL A 196 -14.85 12.23 -6.02
CA VAL A 196 -14.14 12.06 -4.74
C VAL A 196 -14.03 13.39 -3.98
N ARG A 197 -13.84 14.52 -4.65
CA ARG A 197 -13.83 15.85 -4.01
C ARG A 197 -15.19 16.16 -3.37
N ASN A 198 -16.28 15.88 -4.07
CA ASN A 198 -17.64 16.11 -3.57
C ASN A 198 -17.95 15.23 -2.35
N LEU A 199 -17.49 13.97 -2.36
CA LEU A 199 -17.59 13.08 -1.20
C LEU A 199 -16.84 13.66 0.02
N LYS A 200 -15.64 14.21 -0.15
CA LYS A 200 -14.88 14.83 0.96
C LYS A 200 -15.60 16.05 1.56
N LEU A 201 -16.39 16.77 0.76
CA LEU A 201 -17.19 17.90 1.24
C LEU A 201 -18.41 17.44 2.05
N SER A 202 -19.00 16.29 1.71
CA SER A 202 -20.19 15.76 2.39
C SER A 202 -19.87 14.89 3.61
N LYS A 203 -18.72 14.20 3.62
CA LYS A 203 -18.28 13.30 4.70
C LYS A 203 -16.84 13.59 5.10
N ARG A 204 -16.62 14.08 6.33
CA ARG A 204 -15.27 14.45 6.83
C ARG A 204 -14.36 13.24 7.06
N ASP A 205 -14.91 12.14 7.58
CA ASP A 205 -14.13 10.94 7.94
C ASP A 205 -14.21 9.86 6.86
N CYS A 206 -13.94 10.25 5.61
CA CYS A 206 -13.86 9.29 4.50
C CYS A 206 -12.60 8.43 4.59
N THR A 207 -12.78 7.14 4.33
CA THR A 207 -11.73 6.11 4.15
C THR A 207 -11.32 5.97 2.68
N ALA A 208 -10.23 5.25 2.40
CA ALA A 208 -9.86 4.92 1.02
C ALA A 208 -10.94 4.05 0.32
N LEU A 209 -11.60 3.16 1.08
CA LEU A 209 -12.70 2.34 0.59
C LEU A 209 -13.92 3.18 0.21
N ASP A 210 -14.23 4.24 0.96
CA ASP A 210 -15.31 5.17 0.62
C ASP A 210 -15.09 5.84 -0.75
N TYR A 211 -13.83 6.11 -1.13
CA TYR A 211 -13.52 6.65 -2.45
C TYR A 211 -13.85 5.65 -3.57
N LEU A 212 -13.54 4.37 -3.37
CA LEU A 212 -13.91 3.34 -4.34
C LEU A 212 -15.43 3.19 -4.44
N ASN A 213 -16.13 3.25 -3.30
CA ASN A 213 -17.59 3.13 -3.28
C ASN A 213 -18.28 4.26 -4.05
N ILE A 214 -17.87 5.53 -3.86
CA ILE A 214 -18.47 6.63 -4.61
C ILE A 214 -18.14 6.54 -6.11
N LEU A 215 -16.94 6.09 -6.48
CA LEU A 215 -16.58 5.91 -7.88
C LEU A 215 -17.37 4.77 -8.52
N GLN A 216 -17.61 3.69 -7.78
CA GLN A 216 -18.48 2.59 -8.19
C GLN A 216 -19.94 3.01 -8.36
N GLU A 217 -20.42 3.96 -7.56
CA GLU A 217 -21.77 4.53 -7.69
C GLU A 217 -21.89 5.41 -8.96
N VAL A 218 -20.87 6.22 -9.24
CA VAL A 218 -20.91 7.21 -10.33
C VAL A 218 -20.53 6.61 -11.69
N PHE A 219 -19.49 5.79 -11.75
CA PHE A 219 -18.89 5.28 -13.00
C PHE A 219 -19.10 3.79 -13.18
N GLY A 220 -19.51 3.09 -12.13
CA GLY A 220 -19.75 1.67 -12.20
C GLY A 220 -20.96 1.30 -13.02
N ARG A 221 -20.98 0.03 -13.41
CA ARG A 221 -22.11 -0.60 -14.07
C ARG A 221 -23.38 -0.42 -13.25
N THR A 222 -24.36 0.28 -13.82
CA THR A 222 -25.67 0.53 -13.20
C THR A 222 -26.53 -0.73 -13.19
N GLU A 223 -26.19 -1.71 -14.02
CA GLU A 223 -26.94 -2.95 -14.18
C GLU A 223 -27.04 -3.72 -12.85
N LYS A 224 -28.24 -4.25 -12.59
CA LYS A 224 -28.48 -5.11 -11.42
C LYS A 224 -27.88 -6.49 -11.63
N ALA A 225 -27.69 -7.23 -10.54
CA ALA A 225 -27.18 -8.60 -10.60
C ALA A 225 -27.98 -9.50 -11.56
N ALA A 226 -29.31 -9.35 -11.59
CA ALA A 226 -30.19 -10.08 -12.51
C ALA A 226 -29.98 -9.72 -13.99
N GLU A 227 -29.74 -8.45 -14.30
CA GLU A 227 -29.47 -7.98 -15.66
C GLU A 227 -28.10 -8.45 -16.16
N LEU A 228 -27.10 -8.43 -15.27
CA LEU A 228 -25.77 -8.99 -15.54
C LEU A 228 -25.83 -10.51 -15.76
N MET A 229 -26.63 -11.23 -14.98
CA MET A 229 -26.85 -12.66 -15.17
C MET A 229 -27.56 -12.95 -16.49
N TYR A 230 -28.58 -12.15 -16.84
CA TYR A 230 -29.23 -12.24 -18.14
C TYR A 230 -28.23 -12.00 -19.28
N GLN A 231 -27.38 -10.98 -19.18
CA GLN A 231 -26.32 -10.72 -20.15
C GLN A 231 -25.33 -11.89 -20.24
N TYR A 232 -24.94 -12.46 -19.10
CA TYR A 232 -24.05 -13.61 -19.02
C TYR A 232 -24.60 -14.81 -19.80
N GLU A 233 -25.86 -15.18 -19.53
CA GLU A 233 -26.55 -16.30 -20.18
C GLU A 233 -26.77 -16.13 -21.68
N HIS A 234 -26.74 -14.87 -22.15
CA HIS A 234 -26.87 -14.49 -23.55
C HIS A 234 -25.55 -14.10 -24.21
N THR A 235 -24.42 -14.37 -23.55
CA THR A 235 -23.09 -14.16 -24.12
C THR A 235 -22.61 -15.42 -24.82
N TYR A 236 -22.51 -15.36 -26.15
CA TYR A 236 -22.08 -16.45 -27.04
C TYR A 236 -20.71 -16.15 -27.67
N GLN A 237 -19.99 -17.20 -28.06
CA GLN A 237 -18.77 -17.09 -28.86
C GLN A 237 -19.12 -16.56 -30.25
N LYS A 238 -18.47 -15.47 -30.66
CA LYS A 238 -18.69 -14.85 -31.97
C LYS A 238 -17.96 -15.64 -33.05
N ARG A 239 -18.46 -15.58 -34.29
CA ARG A 239 -17.77 -16.19 -35.44
C ARG A 239 -16.38 -15.59 -35.60
N GLY A 240 -15.35 -16.43 -35.58
CA GLY A 240 -13.94 -16.02 -35.71
C GLY A 240 -13.28 -15.57 -34.40
N GLU A 241 -14.01 -15.55 -33.28
CA GLU A 241 -13.45 -15.27 -31.96
C GLU A 241 -12.76 -16.50 -31.38
N LYS A 242 -11.61 -16.32 -30.75
CA LYS A 242 -10.91 -17.42 -30.06
C LYS A 242 -11.65 -17.81 -28.78
N MET A 243 -11.64 -19.10 -28.43
CA MET A 243 -12.23 -19.59 -27.17
C MET A 243 -11.75 -18.81 -25.94
N THR A 244 -10.47 -18.47 -25.88
CA THR A 244 -9.89 -17.69 -24.78
C THR A 244 -10.45 -16.27 -24.66
N GLU A 245 -10.76 -15.63 -25.79
CA GLU A 245 -11.38 -14.30 -25.80
C GLU A 245 -12.85 -14.37 -25.36
N TYR A 246 -13.56 -15.39 -25.83
CA TYR A 246 -14.93 -15.67 -25.38
C TYR A 246 -14.99 -15.91 -23.87
N MET A 247 -14.15 -16.79 -23.33
CA MET A 247 -14.10 -17.08 -21.90
C MET A 247 -13.74 -15.83 -21.08
N ARG A 248 -12.77 -15.01 -21.54
CA ARG A 248 -12.45 -13.73 -20.87
C ARG A 248 -13.66 -12.80 -20.79
N ARG A 249 -14.48 -12.70 -21.85
CA ARG A 249 -15.70 -11.88 -21.82
C ARG A 249 -16.73 -12.44 -20.83
N LEU A 250 -16.92 -13.76 -20.80
CA LEU A 250 -17.80 -14.40 -19.82
C LEU A 250 -17.33 -14.14 -18.39
N ASP A 251 -16.04 -14.33 -18.12
CA ASP A 251 -15.46 -14.19 -16.78
C ASP A 251 -15.62 -12.76 -16.26
N LYS A 252 -15.40 -11.75 -17.12
CA LYS A 252 -15.65 -10.34 -16.76
C LYS A 252 -17.10 -10.10 -16.32
N ILE A 253 -18.08 -10.68 -16.99
CA ILE A 253 -19.49 -10.52 -16.61
C ILE A 253 -19.81 -11.32 -15.33
N LEU A 254 -19.33 -12.56 -15.22
CA LEU A 254 -19.56 -13.42 -14.07
C LEU A 254 -18.96 -12.85 -12.77
N TYR A 255 -17.79 -12.24 -12.86
CA TYR A 255 -17.17 -11.52 -11.75
C TYR A 255 -18.07 -10.38 -11.24
N GLN A 256 -18.68 -9.61 -12.14
CA GLN A 256 -19.62 -8.55 -11.76
C GLN A 256 -20.91 -9.10 -11.14
N VAL A 257 -21.41 -10.25 -11.61
CA VAL A 257 -22.54 -10.96 -10.99
C VAL A 257 -22.19 -11.36 -9.55
N LEU A 258 -20.98 -11.87 -9.31
CA LEU A 258 -20.50 -12.25 -7.97
C LEU A 258 -20.38 -11.06 -7.02
N LEU A 259 -19.76 -9.96 -7.48
CA LEU A 259 -19.62 -8.73 -6.69
C LEU A 259 -21.00 -8.20 -6.25
N LYS A 260 -22.01 -8.31 -7.11
CA LYS A 260 -23.39 -7.90 -6.79
C LYS A 260 -24.23 -9.00 -6.12
N LYS A 261 -23.59 -10.08 -5.64
CA LYS A 261 -24.23 -11.23 -4.97
C LYS A 261 -25.37 -11.86 -5.78
N GLY A 262 -25.25 -11.85 -7.10
CA GLY A 262 -26.22 -12.47 -8.02
C GLY A 262 -26.09 -13.99 -8.15
N THR A 263 -25.00 -14.56 -7.65
CA THR A 263 -24.76 -16.01 -7.65
C THR A 263 -23.94 -16.40 -6.43
N ASP A 264 -24.04 -17.67 -6.01
CA ASP A 264 -23.30 -18.20 -4.88
C ASP A 264 -21.86 -18.55 -5.31
N PRO A 265 -20.81 -18.08 -4.61
CA PRO A 265 -19.41 -18.40 -4.90
C PRO A 265 -19.12 -19.90 -5.07
N THR A 266 -19.84 -20.77 -4.36
CA THR A 266 -19.69 -22.22 -4.42
C THR A 266 -20.18 -22.85 -5.72
N THR A 267 -21.04 -22.14 -6.47
CA THR A 267 -21.65 -22.63 -7.72
C THR A 267 -21.08 -21.98 -8.98
N VAL A 268 -20.12 -21.06 -8.83
CA VAL A 268 -19.53 -20.26 -9.91
C VAL A 268 -18.95 -21.13 -11.01
N ASP A 269 -18.15 -22.13 -10.65
CA ASP A 269 -17.52 -23.01 -11.64
C ASP A 269 -18.56 -23.81 -12.43
N GLN A 270 -19.67 -24.19 -11.79
CA GLN A 270 -20.76 -24.91 -12.46
C GLN A 270 -21.50 -24.00 -13.44
N VAL A 271 -21.84 -22.78 -13.00
CA VAL A 271 -22.47 -21.75 -13.86
C VAL A 271 -21.55 -21.42 -15.03
N ARG A 272 -20.26 -21.27 -14.76
CA ARG A 272 -19.21 -21.02 -15.76
C ARG A 272 -19.18 -22.10 -16.81
N MET A 273 -19.08 -23.35 -16.38
CA MET A 273 -19.00 -24.46 -17.32
C MET A 273 -20.26 -24.63 -18.13
N ARG A 274 -21.44 -24.47 -17.51
CA ARG A 274 -22.72 -24.56 -18.21
C ARG A 274 -22.81 -23.55 -19.35
N GLN A 275 -22.40 -22.30 -19.10
CA GLN A 275 -22.46 -21.27 -20.14
C GLN A 275 -21.40 -21.47 -21.22
N ILE A 276 -20.19 -21.93 -20.89
CA ILE A 276 -19.18 -22.28 -21.90
C ILE A 276 -19.71 -23.37 -22.82
N LEU A 277 -20.29 -24.45 -22.26
CA LEU A 277 -20.84 -25.56 -23.05
C LEU A 277 -22.02 -25.13 -23.94
N LYS A 278 -22.89 -24.26 -23.42
CA LYS A 278 -24.06 -23.72 -24.12
C LYS A 278 -23.68 -22.71 -25.21
N GLY A 279 -22.73 -21.83 -24.91
CA GLY A 279 -22.49 -20.62 -25.69
C GLY A 279 -21.29 -20.66 -26.63
N ALA A 280 -20.43 -21.69 -26.53
CA ALA A 280 -19.32 -21.92 -27.44
C ALA A 280 -19.79 -22.38 -28.84
N LEU A 281 -18.98 -22.08 -29.87
CA LEU A 281 -19.24 -22.53 -31.23
C LEU A 281 -19.10 -24.06 -31.34
N PRO A 282 -19.99 -24.75 -32.07
CA PRO A 282 -19.97 -26.20 -32.16
C PRO A 282 -18.67 -26.81 -32.70
N LEU A 283 -17.98 -26.08 -33.58
CA LEU A 283 -16.75 -26.52 -34.25
C LEU A 283 -15.47 -25.93 -33.62
N ASP A 284 -15.58 -25.28 -32.45
CA ASP A 284 -14.39 -24.83 -31.75
C ASP A 284 -13.53 -26.04 -31.34
N PRO A 285 -12.21 -26.06 -31.60
CA PRO A 285 -11.35 -27.19 -31.29
C PRO A 285 -11.41 -27.65 -29.83
N VAL A 286 -11.57 -26.72 -28.88
CA VAL A 286 -11.68 -27.04 -27.45
C VAL A 286 -12.99 -27.78 -27.17
N MET A 287 -14.10 -27.32 -27.77
CA MET A 287 -15.40 -27.97 -27.64
C MET A 287 -15.44 -29.35 -28.28
N LEU A 288 -14.78 -29.52 -29.43
CA LEU A 288 -14.65 -30.82 -30.07
C LEU A 288 -13.91 -31.79 -29.15
N GLN A 289 -12.80 -31.37 -28.52
CA GLN A 289 -12.07 -32.22 -27.58
C GLN A 289 -12.88 -32.56 -26.32
N LEU A 290 -13.60 -31.60 -25.75
CA LEU A 290 -14.47 -31.84 -24.59
C LEU A 290 -15.54 -32.89 -24.91
N ARG A 291 -16.23 -32.75 -26.06
CA ARG A 291 -17.25 -33.72 -26.48
C ARG A 291 -16.67 -35.09 -26.83
N THR A 292 -15.45 -35.15 -27.39
CA THR A 292 -14.81 -36.42 -27.75
C THR A 292 -14.31 -37.16 -26.50
N ARG A 293 -13.91 -36.43 -25.45
CA ARG A 293 -13.45 -36.99 -24.17
C ARG A 293 -14.62 -37.45 -23.28
N GLU A 294 -15.81 -36.86 -23.44
CA GLU A 294 -17.08 -37.32 -22.85
C GLU A 294 -17.77 -38.43 -23.68
N GLY A 295 -16.99 -39.27 -24.38
CA GLY A 295 -17.52 -40.44 -25.07
C GLY A 295 -18.39 -41.29 -24.15
N ASN A 296 -19.70 -41.30 -24.44
CA ASN A 296 -20.77 -42.10 -23.83
C ASN A 296 -21.40 -41.66 -22.49
N LYS A 297 -21.65 -40.36 -22.28
CA LYS A 297 -22.83 -39.97 -21.46
C LYS A 297 -23.56 -38.79 -22.10
N GLU A 298 -24.75 -39.05 -22.63
CA GLU A 298 -25.71 -37.99 -22.97
C GLU A 298 -25.92 -37.11 -21.74
N LEU A 299 -25.55 -35.83 -21.86
CA LEU A 299 -25.83 -34.84 -20.83
C LEU A 299 -27.29 -34.42 -20.95
N ASN A 300 -28.15 -35.16 -20.26
CA ASN A 300 -29.49 -34.67 -19.92
C ASN A 300 -29.36 -33.71 -18.73
N TYR A 301 -29.73 -32.45 -18.96
CA TYR A 301 -30.09 -31.49 -17.91
C TYR A 301 -31.59 -31.20 -18.04
#